data_AF-A0A949A2L5-F1
#
_entry.id   AF-A0A949A2L5-F1
#
_cell.length_a   1.000
_cell.length_b   1.000
_cell.length_c   1.000
_cell.angle_alpha   90.00
_cell.angle_beta   90.00
_cell.angle_gamma   90.00
#
_symmetry.space_group_name_H-M   'P 1'
#
loop_
_entity.id
_entity.type
_entity.pdbx_description
1 polymer ?
#
loop_
_entity_poly.entity_id
_entity_poly.type
_entity_poly.pdbx_seq_one_letter_code
_entity_poly.pdbx_strand_id
1 'polypeptide(L)'
;MKKSVLFSLLFLCALSLVVYCLERNPHDFKQSECGLCHQGDPGSANSLLPASSTGACTKCHGDILRSGFMHPFDVRPEQVSIPRDFPLAPSGLLVCTTCHGVHAAHIDALGQKTYFLRRQERGRAFCASCHSQSTLTGGHALGLGEAHFQSKYISTGYGQELDETSKNCISCHDGTYGSSVSISSGVWQHSSNYDPAGRGLDRKHPIGIDYEEARFRHGRKTDLRPLSMVDPRIQLYNGRLGCGTCHNPYSHLEDDLVMSNEHSALCFTCHQID
;
A
#
# COMPACT_ATOMS: atom_id res chain seq x y z
N MET A 1 19.30 46.61 -7.14
CA MET A 1 18.93 45.42 -6.34
C MET A 1 17.42 45.21 -6.25
N LYS A 2 16.59 46.18 -5.85
CA LYS A 2 15.12 46.03 -5.72
C LYS A 2 14.37 45.61 -7.01
N LYS A 3 14.75 46.11 -8.19
CA LYS A 3 14.09 45.78 -9.47
C LYS A 3 14.32 44.34 -9.94
N SER A 4 15.53 43.80 -9.69
CA SER A 4 15.87 42.41 -10.07
C SER A 4 15.12 41.41 -9.18
N VAL A 5 15.01 41.69 -7.87
CA VAL A 5 14.24 40.87 -6.93
C VAL A 5 12.74 40.87 -7.27
N LEU A 6 12.17 42.02 -7.68
CA LEU A 6 10.77 42.12 -8.10
C LEU A 6 10.50 41.32 -9.38
N PHE A 7 11.43 41.33 -10.34
CA PHE A 7 11.31 40.58 -11.58
C PHE A 7 11.38 39.07 -11.35
N SER A 8 12.29 38.62 -10.49
CA SER A 8 12.39 37.21 -10.10
C SER A 8 11.15 36.73 -9.34
N LEU A 9 10.58 37.56 -8.46
CA LEU A 9 9.32 37.24 -7.75
C LEU A 9 8.13 37.11 -8.71
N LEU A 10 8.00 38.04 -9.67
CA LEU A 10 6.95 37.99 -10.69
C LEU A 10 7.10 36.76 -11.60
N PHE A 11 8.34 36.42 -11.98
CA PHE A 11 8.63 35.22 -12.77
C PHE A 11 8.29 33.94 -12.01
N LEU A 12 8.66 33.83 -10.74
CA LEU A 12 8.31 32.69 -9.88
C LEU A 12 6.79 32.56 -9.67
N CYS A 13 6.08 33.68 -9.48
CA CYS A 13 4.62 33.68 -9.40
C CYS A 13 3.98 33.22 -10.71
N ALA A 14 4.46 33.73 -11.86
CA ALA A 14 3.97 33.31 -13.17
C ALA A 14 4.23 31.82 -13.43
N LEU A 15 5.41 31.32 -13.09
CA LEU A 15 5.76 29.90 -13.22
C LEU A 15 4.86 29.03 -12.32
N SER A 16 4.63 29.44 -11.08
CA SER A 16 3.75 28.73 -10.15
C SER A 16 2.30 28.70 -10.66
N LEU A 17 1.83 29.80 -11.24
CA LEU A 17 0.50 29.88 -11.87
C LEU A 17 0.40 28.96 -13.09
N VAL A 18 1.46 28.89 -13.91
CA VAL A 18 1.50 27.99 -15.07
C VAL A 18 1.51 26.53 -14.64
N VAL A 19 2.30 26.15 -13.63
CA VAL A 19 2.30 24.79 -13.07
C VAL A 19 0.92 24.43 -12.52
N TYR A 20 0.29 25.35 -11.79
CA TYR A 20 -1.08 25.18 -11.28
C TYR A 20 -2.10 24.98 -12.42
N CYS A 21 -2.01 25.77 -13.49
CA CYS A 21 -2.87 25.62 -14.68
C CYS A 21 -2.61 24.33 -15.48
N LEU A 22 -1.42 23.74 -15.35
CA LEU A 22 -1.04 22.51 -16.05
C LEU A 22 -1.38 21.24 -15.26
N GLU A 23 -1.70 21.35 -13.97
CA GLU A 23 -2.12 20.22 -13.16
C GLU A 23 -3.54 19.78 -13.56
N ARG A 24 -3.61 18.77 -14.42
CA ARG A 24 -4.87 18.22 -14.92
C ARG A 24 -5.46 17.25 -13.91
N ASN A 25 -6.79 17.27 -13.79
CA ASN A 25 -7.54 16.27 -13.04
C ASN A 25 -7.30 14.87 -13.67
N PRO A 26 -6.75 13.89 -12.93
CA PRO A 26 -6.47 12.55 -13.44
C PRO A 26 -7.71 11.76 -13.89
N HIS A 27 -8.90 12.13 -13.41
CA HIS A 27 -10.19 11.54 -13.77
C HIS A 27 -11.05 12.47 -14.64
N ASP A 28 -10.43 13.37 -15.40
CA ASP A 28 -11.10 14.20 -16.42
C ASP A 28 -11.26 13.43 -17.74
N PHE A 29 -12.25 12.53 -17.77
CA PHE A 29 -12.53 11.67 -18.92
C PHE A 29 -13.42 12.37 -19.95
N LYS A 30 -13.17 12.08 -21.23
CA LYS A 30 -14.08 12.49 -22.31
C LYS A 30 -15.38 11.70 -22.22
N GLN A 31 -16.46 12.23 -22.81
CA GLN A 31 -17.76 11.55 -22.86
C GLN A 31 -17.68 10.11 -23.43
N SER A 32 -16.80 9.88 -24.41
CA SER A 32 -16.58 8.55 -24.99
C SER A 32 -15.88 7.55 -24.06
N GLU A 33 -15.29 8.03 -22.96
CA GLU A 33 -14.46 7.26 -22.04
C GLU A 33 -15.21 6.90 -20.75
N CYS A 34 -16.44 7.41 -20.55
CA CYS A 34 -17.24 7.06 -19.37
C CYS A 34 -17.54 5.55 -19.27
N GLY A 35 -17.59 4.85 -20.41
CA GLY A 35 -17.76 3.40 -20.50
C GLY A 35 -16.57 2.59 -19.95
N LEU A 36 -15.45 3.23 -19.60
CA LEU A 36 -14.34 2.57 -18.91
C LEU A 36 -14.75 2.09 -17.51
N CYS A 37 -15.64 2.84 -16.85
CA CYS A 37 -16.07 2.61 -15.49
C CYS A 37 -17.58 2.35 -15.36
N HIS A 38 -18.41 2.83 -16.30
CA HIS A 38 -19.86 2.71 -16.23
C HIS A 38 -20.42 1.73 -17.28
N GLN A 39 -21.46 0.99 -16.89
CA GLN A 39 -22.37 0.29 -17.78
C GLN A 39 -23.67 1.10 -17.89
N GLY A 40 -24.16 1.29 -19.11
CA GLY A 40 -25.33 2.15 -19.37
C GLY A 40 -24.96 3.63 -19.50
N ASP A 41 -25.97 4.50 -19.42
CA ASP A 41 -25.81 5.94 -19.62
C ASP A 41 -25.24 6.63 -18.36
N PRO A 42 -24.03 7.22 -18.42
CA PRO A 42 -23.40 7.92 -17.30
C PRO A 42 -24.28 9.04 -16.75
N GLY A 43 -24.51 9.06 -15.43
CA GLY A 43 -25.36 10.07 -14.78
C GLY A 43 -26.87 9.76 -14.77
N SER A 44 -27.29 8.66 -15.41
CA SER A 44 -28.65 8.12 -15.26
C SER A 44 -28.75 7.20 -14.04
N ALA A 45 -29.98 6.92 -13.58
CA ALA A 45 -30.25 5.94 -12.52
C ALA A 45 -29.80 4.51 -12.90
N ASN A 46 -29.59 4.23 -14.20
CA ASN A 46 -29.15 2.94 -14.73
C ASN A 46 -27.64 2.87 -14.93
N SER A 47 -26.89 3.90 -14.50
CA SER A 47 -25.44 3.93 -14.56
C SER A 47 -24.86 3.02 -13.47
N LEU A 48 -24.49 1.81 -13.86
CA LEU A 48 -23.97 0.81 -12.94
C LEU A 48 -22.45 0.72 -13.07
N LEU A 49 -21.75 0.58 -11.95
CA LEU A 49 -20.38 0.09 -12.00
C LEU A 49 -20.42 -1.40 -12.40
N PRO A 50 -19.45 -1.90 -13.19
CA PRO A 50 -19.27 -3.32 -13.41
C PRO A 50 -19.28 -4.09 -12.10
N ALA A 51 -19.74 -5.35 -12.15
CA ALA A 51 -19.84 -6.24 -10.98
C ALA A 51 -18.52 -6.34 -10.17
N SER A 52 -17.37 -6.11 -10.81
CA SER A 52 -16.10 -5.83 -10.13
C SER A 52 -15.68 -4.38 -10.40
N SER A 53 -16.00 -3.48 -9.48
CA SER A 53 -15.50 -2.10 -9.49
C SER A 53 -13.97 -2.08 -9.42
N THR A 54 -13.38 -3.01 -8.66
CA THR A 54 -11.92 -3.19 -8.56
C THR A 54 -11.31 -3.45 -9.92
N GLY A 55 -11.87 -4.34 -10.72
CA GLY A 55 -11.37 -4.66 -12.05
C GLY A 55 -11.39 -3.47 -13.02
N ALA A 56 -12.28 -2.50 -12.83
CA ALA A 56 -12.27 -1.27 -13.62
C ALA A 56 -11.13 -0.34 -13.18
N CYS A 57 -10.98 -0.12 -11.87
CA CYS A 57 -9.96 0.77 -11.32
C CYS A 57 -8.54 0.27 -11.60
N THR A 58 -8.29 -1.03 -11.47
CA THR A 58 -6.95 -1.63 -11.56
C THR A 58 -6.39 -1.68 -12.99
N LYS A 59 -7.20 -1.39 -14.01
CA LYS A 59 -6.69 -1.18 -15.38
C LYS A 59 -5.69 -0.02 -15.46
N CYS A 60 -5.89 1.01 -14.64
CA CYS A 60 -4.99 2.17 -14.56
C CYS A 60 -4.28 2.24 -13.20
N HIS A 61 -4.91 1.75 -12.13
CA HIS A 61 -4.38 1.76 -10.76
C HIS A 61 -3.76 0.41 -10.34
N GLY A 62 -3.39 -0.45 -11.29
CA GLY A 62 -2.80 -1.77 -10.99
C GLY A 62 -1.56 -1.69 -10.11
N ASP A 63 -0.80 -0.61 -10.22
CA ASP A 63 0.37 -0.37 -9.39
C ASP A 63 0.02 -0.05 -7.93
N ILE A 64 -1.18 0.47 -7.63
CA ILE A 64 -1.63 0.69 -6.24
C ILE A 64 -1.67 -0.64 -5.49
N LEU A 65 -2.13 -1.72 -6.14
CA LEU A 65 -2.11 -3.07 -5.56
C LEU A 65 -0.69 -3.61 -5.34
N ARG A 66 0.31 -3.03 -6.01
CA ARG A 66 1.70 -3.50 -6.02
C ARG A 66 2.63 -2.59 -5.22
N SER A 67 2.19 -1.43 -4.74
CA SER A 67 3.09 -0.41 -4.20
C SER A 67 2.78 0.01 -2.76
N GLY A 68 1.67 -0.44 -2.16
CA GLY A 68 1.34 -0.03 -0.80
C GLY A 68 0.31 -0.88 -0.08
N PHE A 69 0.27 -0.73 1.25
CA PHE A 69 -0.83 -1.19 2.08
C PHE A 69 -2.03 -0.26 1.91
N MET A 70 -3.10 -0.80 1.32
CA MET A 70 -4.41 -0.19 1.28
C MET A 70 -5.32 -0.84 2.33
N HIS A 71 -6.36 -0.12 2.76
CA HIS A 71 -7.42 -0.74 3.55
C HIS A 71 -8.01 -1.92 2.76
N PRO A 72 -8.37 -3.05 3.42
CA PRO A 72 -9.02 -4.16 2.77
C PRO A 72 -10.24 -3.69 1.94
N PHE A 73 -10.33 -4.17 0.71
CA PHE A 73 -11.39 -3.85 -0.25
C PHE A 73 -11.93 -5.14 -0.86
N ASP A 74 -13.09 -5.06 -1.52
CA ASP A 74 -13.90 -6.22 -1.92
C ASP A 74 -14.28 -7.12 -0.72
N VAL A 75 -14.36 -6.51 0.47
CA VAL A 75 -14.72 -7.18 1.74
C VAL A 75 -16.10 -6.74 2.21
N ARG A 76 -16.81 -7.63 2.92
CA ARG A 76 -18.06 -7.28 3.61
C ARG A 76 -17.72 -6.60 4.96
N PRO A 77 -18.22 -5.39 5.22
CA PRO A 77 -17.95 -4.68 6.48
C PRO A 77 -18.87 -5.16 7.61
N GLU A 78 -18.78 -6.44 7.99
CA GLU A 78 -19.72 -7.06 8.95
C GLU A 78 -19.51 -6.62 10.40
N GLN A 79 -18.30 -6.16 10.73
CA GLN A 79 -17.88 -5.84 12.11
C GLN A 79 -17.71 -4.33 12.37
N VAL A 80 -18.12 -3.49 11.43
CA VAL A 80 -17.92 -2.04 11.46
C VAL A 80 -19.20 -1.32 11.04
N SER A 81 -19.37 -0.07 11.48
CA SER A 81 -20.51 0.75 11.09
C SER A 81 -20.11 1.69 9.97
N ILE A 82 -20.56 1.44 8.74
CA ILE A 82 -20.23 2.29 7.59
C ILE A 82 -21.08 3.58 7.60
N PRO A 83 -20.47 4.77 7.59
CA PRO A 83 -21.21 6.03 7.50
C PRO A 83 -22.03 6.14 6.21
N ARG A 84 -23.14 6.88 6.24
CA ARG A 84 -24.07 6.99 5.11
C ARG A 84 -23.45 7.60 3.84
N ASP A 85 -22.43 8.44 4.00
CA ASP A 85 -21.69 9.09 2.93
C ASP A 85 -20.61 8.19 2.29
N PHE A 86 -20.43 6.96 2.79
CA PHE A 86 -19.55 5.93 2.23
C PHE A 86 -20.40 4.82 1.61
N PRO A 87 -20.85 4.97 0.35
CA PRO A 87 -21.73 3.98 -0.27
C PRO A 87 -20.97 2.66 -0.49
N LEU A 88 -21.60 1.55 -0.11
CA LEU A 88 -21.14 0.22 -0.49
C LEU A 88 -21.52 -0.07 -1.94
N ALA A 89 -20.80 -0.99 -2.57
CA ALA A 89 -21.23 -1.53 -3.85
C ALA A 89 -22.62 -2.19 -3.72
N PRO A 90 -23.41 -2.34 -4.79
CA PRO A 90 -24.71 -3.03 -4.75
C PRO A 90 -24.64 -4.45 -4.16
N SER A 91 -23.48 -5.11 -4.25
CA SER A 91 -23.19 -6.41 -3.64
C SER A 91 -23.05 -6.37 -2.11
N GLY A 92 -22.99 -5.18 -1.51
CA GLY A 92 -22.72 -4.94 -0.09
C GLY A 92 -21.23 -4.95 0.28
N LEU A 93 -20.33 -4.86 -0.70
CA LEU A 93 -18.88 -4.84 -0.49
C LEU A 93 -18.35 -3.41 -0.34
N LEU A 94 -17.31 -3.26 0.50
CA LEU A 94 -16.50 -2.05 0.56
C LEU A 94 -15.52 -2.05 -0.61
N VAL A 95 -15.58 -1.03 -1.45
CA VAL A 95 -14.83 -0.93 -2.71
C VAL A 95 -14.13 0.42 -2.84
N CYS A 96 -13.33 0.62 -3.88
CA CYS A 96 -12.59 1.87 -4.09
C CYS A 96 -13.50 3.11 -4.03
N THR A 97 -14.68 3.03 -4.66
CA THR A 97 -15.66 4.12 -4.71
C THR A 97 -16.40 4.36 -3.38
N THR A 98 -16.27 3.46 -2.41
CA THR A 98 -16.77 3.68 -1.05
C THR A 98 -16.03 4.83 -0.40
N CYS A 99 -14.70 4.90 -0.55
CA CYS A 99 -13.87 5.97 0.01
C CYS A 99 -13.58 7.10 -1.00
N HIS A 100 -13.47 6.77 -2.29
CA HIS A 100 -13.15 7.74 -3.34
C HIS A 100 -14.40 8.18 -4.13
N GLY A 101 -14.67 9.48 -4.14
CA GLY A 101 -15.60 10.11 -5.07
C GLY A 101 -14.87 10.52 -6.34
N VAL A 102 -14.81 9.66 -7.36
CA VAL A 102 -14.04 9.91 -8.60
C VAL A 102 -14.50 11.15 -9.39
N HIS A 103 -15.73 11.60 -9.18
CA HIS A 103 -16.27 12.85 -9.74
C HIS A 103 -16.16 14.05 -8.79
N ALA A 104 -15.58 13.88 -7.61
CA ALA A 104 -15.34 14.98 -6.67
C ALA A 104 -14.15 15.84 -7.12
N ALA A 105 -14.05 17.04 -6.54
CA ALA A 105 -12.92 17.91 -6.79
C ALA A 105 -11.60 17.24 -6.35
N HIS A 106 -10.62 17.21 -7.25
CA HIS A 106 -9.28 16.67 -6.98
C HIS A 106 -8.40 17.60 -6.14
N ILE A 107 -8.82 18.86 -5.98
CA ILE A 107 -8.19 19.92 -5.19
C ILE A 107 -9.27 20.59 -4.32
N ASP A 108 -8.97 20.88 -3.06
CA ASP A 108 -9.88 21.58 -2.15
C ASP A 108 -9.80 23.11 -2.26
N ALA A 109 -10.59 23.83 -1.47
CA ALA A 109 -10.60 25.29 -1.44
C ALA A 109 -9.27 25.93 -1.01
N LEU A 110 -8.36 25.15 -0.41
CA LEU A 110 -7.04 25.57 0.04
C LEU A 110 -5.94 25.20 -0.96
N GLY A 111 -6.28 24.61 -2.11
CA GLY A 111 -5.30 24.19 -3.10
C GLY A 111 -4.63 22.84 -2.78
N GLN A 112 -5.13 22.08 -1.80
CA GLN A 112 -4.56 20.78 -1.43
C GLN A 112 -5.18 19.64 -2.22
N LYS A 113 -4.36 18.62 -2.55
CA LYS A 113 -4.84 17.40 -3.19
C LYS A 113 -5.80 16.66 -2.26
N THR A 114 -7.02 16.43 -2.74
CA THR A 114 -8.05 15.67 -2.01
C THR A 114 -7.88 14.17 -2.16
N TYR A 115 -7.10 13.75 -3.17
CA TYR A 115 -7.00 12.36 -3.63
C TYR A 115 -8.37 11.72 -3.92
N PHE A 116 -9.36 12.56 -4.26
CA PHE A 116 -10.76 12.16 -4.44
C PHE A 116 -11.40 11.52 -3.21
N LEU A 117 -10.83 11.66 -2.01
CA LEU A 117 -11.42 11.11 -0.80
C LEU A 117 -12.71 11.85 -0.47
N ARG A 118 -13.77 11.10 -0.14
CA ARG A 118 -15.07 11.65 0.28
C ARG A 118 -14.97 12.48 1.57
N ARG A 119 -13.98 12.13 2.40
CA ARG A 119 -13.66 12.73 3.68
C ARG A 119 -12.18 13.05 3.74
N GLN A 120 -11.84 14.20 4.29
CA GLN A 120 -10.46 14.70 4.31
C GLN A 120 -9.76 14.42 5.65
N GLU A 121 -10.50 13.88 6.62
CA GLU A 121 -9.93 13.33 7.85
C GLU A 121 -8.85 12.30 7.53
N ARG A 122 -7.80 12.29 8.36
CA ARG A 122 -6.67 11.36 8.22
C ARG A 122 -6.41 10.65 9.54
N GLY A 123 -5.74 9.52 9.45
CA GLY A 123 -5.35 8.74 10.63
C GLY A 123 -6.56 8.38 11.48
N ARG A 124 -6.45 8.55 12.79
CA ARG A 124 -7.38 7.89 13.73
C ARG A 124 -8.80 8.41 13.59
N ALA A 125 -8.95 9.69 13.25
CA ALA A 125 -10.25 10.29 12.98
C ALA A 125 -10.94 9.65 11.77
N PHE A 126 -10.18 9.26 10.74
CA PHE A 126 -10.71 8.55 9.58
C PHE A 126 -11.10 7.12 9.93
N CYS A 127 -10.24 6.37 10.61
CA CYS A 127 -10.52 4.98 11.02
C CYS A 127 -11.74 4.90 11.95
N ALA A 128 -11.86 5.85 12.88
CA ALA A 128 -12.98 5.96 13.81
C ALA A 128 -14.32 6.31 13.14
N SER A 129 -14.31 6.66 11.84
CA SER A 129 -15.56 6.84 11.09
C SER A 129 -16.29 5.51 10.88
N CYS A 130 -15.56 4.38 10.78
CA CYS A 130 -16.13 3.06 10.59
C CYS A 130 -15.93 2.13 11.80
N HIS A 131 -14.77 2.20 12.46
CA HIS A 131 -14.39 1.32 13.55
C HIS A 131 -14.73 1.93 14.91
N SER A 132 -15.35 1.15 15.80
CA SER A 132 -15.49 1.54 17.21
C SER A 132 -14.13 1.51 17.90
N GLN A 133 -13.93 2.35 18.94
CA GLN A 133 -12.66 2.37 19.69
C GLN A 133 -12.32 1.01 20.33
N SER A 134 -13.33 0.19 20.65
CA SER A 134 -13.14 -1.17 21.16
C SER A 134 -12.83 -2.21 20.08
N THR A 135 -13.06 -1.91 18.80
CA THR A 135 -12.69 -2.78 17.66
C THR A 135 -11.23 -2.58 17.26
N LEU A 136 -10.59 -1.48 17.66
CA LEU A 136 -9.17 -1.22 17.45
C LEU A 136 -8.30 -1.89 18.54
N THR A 137 -8.65 -3.11 18.95
CA THR A 137 -7.89 -3.89 19.92
C THR A 137 -6.74 -4.61 19.22
N GLY A 138 -5.54 -4.06 19.34
CA GLY A 138 -4.31 -4.64 18.79
C GLY A 138 -3.29 -3.56 18.43
N GLY A 139 -2.00 -3.83 18.62
CA GLY A 139 -0.93 -2.86 18.39
C GLY A 139 -0.93 -2.30 16.97
N HIS A 140 -1.11 -3.16 15.96
CA HIS A 140 -1.18 -2.75 14.56
C HIS A 140 -2.46 -1.98 14.21
N ALA A 141 -3.63 -2.34 14.76
CA ALA A 141 -4.88 -1.60 14.51
C ALA A 141 -4.82 -0.16 15.04
N LEU A 142 -4.15 0.06 16.18
CA LEU A 142 -3.91 1.38 16.74
C LEU A 142 -2.80 2.13 15.97
N GLY A 143 -1.72 1.46 15.60
CA GLY A 143 -0.61 2.04 14.83
C GLY A 143 -1.02 2.46 13.42
N LEU A 144 -1.76 1.61 12.70
CA LEU A 144 -2.37 1.92 11.41
C LEU A 144 -3.42 3.03 11.52
N GLY A 145 -4.15 3.06 12.64
CA GLY A 145 -5.02 4.15 13.02
C GLY A 145 -4.30 5.50 12.98
N GLU A 146 -3.06 5.60 13.45
CA GLU A 146 -2.29 6.86 13.41
C GLU A 146 -1.50 7.06 12.10
N ALA A 147 -1.39 6.05 11.23
CA ALA A 147 -0.37 5.96 10.17
C ALA A 147 -0.86 6.25 8.73
N HIS A 148 -1.80 7.16 8.51
CA HIS A 148 -2.00 7.78 7.17
C HIS A 148 -0.87 8.77 6.81
N PHE A 149 0.37 8.41 7.12
CA PHE A 149 1.56 9.16 6.74
C PHE A 149 2.22 8.46 5.55
N GLN A 150 2.63 9.24 4.55
CA GLN A 150 3.79 8.88 3.76
C GLN A 150 4.92 8.54 4.74
N SER A 151 5.64 7.43 4.51
CA SER A 151 6.69 6.99 5.43
C SER A 151 7.61 8.16 5.80
N LYS A 152 7.85 8.37 7.10
CA LYS A 152 8.89 9.34 7.55
C LYS A 152 10.30 8.76 7.41
N TYR A 153 10.40 7.50 6.99
CA TYR A 153 11.65 6.81 6.78
C TYR A 153 12.29 7.26 5.46
N ILE A 154 13.44 7.91 5.55
CA ILE A 154 14.25 8.30 4.41
C ILE A 154 15.46 7.37 4.37
N SER A 155 15.57 6.56 3.32
CA SER A 155 16.76 5.73 3.10
C SER A 155 17.93 6.64 2.70
N THR A 156 18.96 6.72 3.53
CA THR A 156 20.16 7.55 3.29
C THR A 156 21.37 6.72 2.85
N GLY A 157 21.26 5.39 2.83
CA GLY A 157 22.32 4.47 2.44
C GLY A 157 22.27 4.09 0.96
N TYR A 158 23.44 3.91 0.34
CA TYR A 158 23.57 3.29 -0.98
C TYR A 158 23.38 1.77 -0.84
N GLY A 159 22.35 1.18 -1.46
CA GLY A 159 22.37 -0.26 -1.74
C GLY A 159 21.06 -1.04 -1.75
N GLN A 160 19.95 -0.55 -1.22
CA GLN A 160 18.66 -1.24 -1.37
C GLN A 160 17.49 -0.28 -1.13
N GLU A 161 16.71 -0.06 -2.19
CA GLU A 161 15.45 0.67 -2.08
C GLU A 161 14.40 -0.27 -1.47
N LEU A 162 13.92 0.06 -0.28
CA LEU A 162 12.77 -0.59 0.33
C LEU A 162 11.49 -0.09 -0.35
N ASP A 163 10.49 -0.96 -0.45
CA ASP A 163 9.15 -0.55 -0.84
C ASP A 163 8.51 0.35 0.23
N GLU A 164 7.55 1.18 -0.17
CA GLU A 164 6.87 2.12 0.74
C GLU A 164 6.16 1.42 1.90
N THR A 165 5.64 0.21 1.64
CA THR A 165 5.03 -0.63 2.67
C THR A 165 6.05 -0.98 3.77
N SER A 166 7.22 -1.48 3.41
CA SER A 166 8.30 -1.78 4.37
C SER A 166 8.78 -0.54 5.11
N LYS A 167 8.90 0.61 4.41
CA LYS A 167 9.25 1.89 5.05
C LYS A 167 8.21 2.31 6.10
N ASN A 168 6.92 2.10 5.82
CA ASN A 168 5.84 2.38 6.77
C ASN A 168 5.93 1.49 8.01
N CYS A 169 6.16 0.19 7.85
CA CYS A 169 6.34 -0.74 8.97
C CYS A 169 7.50 -0.28 9.88
N ILE A 170 8.66 0.03 9.28
CA ILE A 170 9.86 0.44 10.02
C ILE A 170 9.68 1.78 10.73
N SER A 171 8.83 2.68 10.20
CA SER A 171 8.58 3.98 10.84
C SER A 171 7.99 3.88 12.25
N CYS A 172 7.37 2.74 12.59
CA CYS A 172 6.92 2.43 13.95
C CYS A 172 7.79 1.36 14.61
N HIS A 173 8.33 0.42 13.85
CA HIS A 173 9.28 -0.60 14.31
C HIS A 173 10.74 -0.09 14.34
N ASP A 174 10.93 1.15 14.77
CA ASP A 174 12.24 1.77 15.00
C ASP A 174 12.68 1.63 16.47
N GLY A 175 11.77 1.23 17.37
CA GLY A 175 11.97 1.18 18.82
C GLY A 175 11.20 2.26 19.59
N THR A 176 10.55 3.20 18.89
CA THR A 176 9.77 4.29 19.50
C THR A 176 8.33 3.85 19.80
N TYR A 177 7.65 3.23 18.83
CA TYR A 177 6.23 2.81 18.95
C TYR A 177 6.09 1.30 19.02
N GLY A 178 6.84 0.57 18.21
CA GLY A 178 6.94 -0.88 18.20
C GLY A 178 8.37 -1.34 18.44
N SER A 179 8.54 -2.62 18.77
CA SER A 179 9.86 -3.24 18.91
C SER A 179 10.70 -3.00 17.66
N SER A 180 11.92 -2.54 17.86
CA SER A 180 12.84 -2.23 16.76
C SER A 180 13.15 -3.49 15.94
N VAL A 181 13.03 -3.40 14.62
CA VAL A 181 13.43 -4.46 13.70
C VAL A 181 14.76 -4.14 13.04
N SER A 182 15.80 -4.90 13.37
CA SER A 182 17.06 -4.87 12.63
C SER A 182 16.83 -5.37 11.20
N ILE A 183 17.10 -4.53 10.21
CA ILE A 183 17.10 -4.89 8.79
C ILE A 183 18.52 -5.28 8.36
N SER A 184 18.66 -6.42 7.69
CA SER A 184 19.92 -6.87 7.09
C SER A 184 19.83 -6.74 5.57
N SER A 185 20.79 -6.05 4.97
CA SER A 185 20.93 -6.01 3.51
C SER A 185 21.65 -7.27 3.03
N GLY A 186 20.92 -8.15 2.32
CA GLY A 186 21.51 -8.95 1.25
C GLY A 186 22.34 -10.20 1.59
N VAL A 187 22.37 -10.74 2.82
CA VAL A 187 23.01 -12.06 3.04
C VAL A 187 22.27 -12.89 4.09
N TRP A 188 21.88 -14.11 3.70
CA TRP A 188 21.46 -15.19 4.59
C TRP A 188 22.66 -16.12 4.83
N GLN A 189 22.98 -16.47 6.07
CA GLN A 189 23.93 -17.54 6.38
C GLN A 189 23.20 -18.78 6.92
N HIS A 190 23.16 -19.85 6.11
CA HIS A 190 22.80 -21.23 6.44
C HIS A 190 23.89 -21.83 7.31
N SER A 191 24.10 -21.19 8.46
CA SER A 191 24.83 -21.75 9.58
C SER A 191 24.01 -22.93 10.10
N SER A 192 24.54 -24.12 9.90
CA SER A 192 24.05 -25.43 10.36
C SER A 192 23.91 -25.57 11.88
N ASN A 193 24.04 -24.49 12.63
CA ASN A 193 23.95 -24.48 14.08
C ASN A 193 22.59 -23.89 14.51
N TYR A 194 21.61 -24.79 14.59
CA TYR A 194 20.39 -24.57 15.36
C TYR A 194 20.76 -24.36 16.84
N ASP A 195 20.96 -23.11 17.26
CA ASP A 195 21.11 -22.74 18.67
C ASP A 195 19.78 -23.01 19.43
N PRO A 196 19.73 -23.95 20.40
CA PRO A 196 18.54 -24.25 21.19
C PRO A 196 18.16 -23.13 22.17
N ALA A 197 19.03 -22.14 22.40
CA ALA A 197 18.82 -21.06 23.36
C ALA A 197 18.25 -19.77 22.73
N GLY A 198 18.00 -19.76 21.41
CA GLY A 198 17.35 -18.63 20.73
C GLY A 198 18.13 -17.30 20.76
N ARG A 199 19.44 -17.32 21.02
CA ARG A 199 20.29 -16.11 21.16
C ARG A 199 21.25 -15.92 19.98
N GLY A 200 20.93 -16.51 18.83
CA GLY A 200 21.69 -16.41 17.59
C GLY A 200 21.40 -15.11 16.84
N LEU A 201 22.46 -14.34 16.61
CA LEU A 201 22.57 -13.15 15.77
C LEU A 201 21.75 -13.29 14.44
N ASP A 202 20.75 -12.42 14.29
CA ASP A 202 20.12 -11.90 13.06
C ASP A 202 19.73 -12.88 11.93
N ARG A 203 19.00 -13.95 12.29
CA ARG A 203 18.25 -14.87 11.41
C ARG A 203 17.05 -14.23 10.65
N LYS A 204 17.18 -13.00 10.15
CA LYS A 204 16.07 -12.26 9.52
C LYS A 204 16.14 -12.34 8.01
N HIS A 205 15.00 -12.57 7.37
CA HIS A 205 14.90 -12.60 5.92
C HIS A 205 15.23 -11.20 5.34
N PRO A 206 16.15 -11.06 4.36
CA PRO A 206 16.41 -9.76 3.76
C PRO A 206 15.17 -9.26 3.02
N ILE A 207 14.94 -7.95 3.09
CA ILE A 207 13.88 -7.23 2.37
C ILE A 207 14.53 -6.20 1.41
N GLY A 208 13.76 -5.67 0.46
CA GLY A 208 14.25 -4.83 -0.64
C GLY A 208 14.91 -5.63 -1.78
N ILE A 209 14.89 -6.96 -1.71
CA ILE A 209 15.46 -7.85 -2.73
C ILE A 209 14.52 -7.93 -3.93
N ASP A 210 15.02 -7.64 -5.13
CA ASP A 210 14.29 -7.93 -6.37
C ASP A 210 14.23 -9.45 -6.56
N TYR A 211 13.01 -10.00 -6.58
CA TYR A 211 12.82 -11.45 -6.54
C TYR A 211 13.30 -12.14 -7.81
N GLU A 212 13.00 -11.58 -8.99
CA GLU A 212 13.39 -12.19 -10.26
C GLU A 212 14.88 -11.97 -10.53
N GLU A 213 15.45 -10.81 -10.18
CA GLU A 213 16.90 -10.62 -10.20
C GLU A 213 17.58 -11.67 -9.31
N ALA A 214 17.11 -11.85 -8.06
CA ALA A 214 17.63 -12.83 -7.13
C ALA A 214 17.52 -14.25 -7.68
N ARG A 215 16.39 -14.61 -8.30
CA ARG A 215 16.16 -15.91 -8.94
C ARG A 215 17.09 -16.14 -10.13
N PHE A 216 17.34 -15.13 -10.96
CA PHE A 216 18.15 -15.25 -12.17
C PHE A 216 19.65 -15.03 -11.97
N ARG A 217 20.13 -14.68 -10.76
CA ARG A 217 21.57 -14.43 -10.52
C ARG A 217 22.44 -15.56 -11.07
N HIS A 218 23.12 -15.25 -12.18
CA HIS A 218 23.89 -16.19 -12.98
C HIS A 218 24.96 -16.90 -12.13
N GLY A 219 24.98 -18.24 -12.19
CA GLY A 219 26.10 -19.06 -11.70
C GLY A 219 25.88 -19.84 -10.40
N ARG A 220 24.71 -19.73 -9.75
CA ARG A 220 24.29 -20.65 -8.67
C ARG A 220 22.86 -21.09 -8.96
N LYS A 221 22.55 -22.39 -8.79
CA LYS A 221 21.15 -22.84 -8.69
C LYS A 221 20.53 -21.99 -7.57
N THR A 222 19.61 -21.12 -7.91
CA THR A 222 18.72 -20.52 -6.92
C THR A 222 17.60 -21.53 -6.74
N ASP A 223 17.24 -21.78 -5.49
CA ASP A 223 16.08 -22.60 -5.14
C ASP A 223 14.77 -21.80 -5.28
N LEU A 224 14.81 -20.57 -5.80
CA LEU A 224 13.62 -19.74 -5.93
C LEU A 224 12.70 -20.24 -7.06
N ARG A 225 11.42 -20.39 -6.72
CA ARG A 225 10.33 -20.72 -7.65
C ARG A 225 10.09 -19.57 -8.61
N PRO A 226 9.73 -19.84 -9.88
CA PRO A 226 9.19 -18.80 -10.76
C PRO A 226 7.97 -18.12 -10.11
N LEU A 227 7.79 -16.82 -10.33
CA LEU A 227 6.66 -16.08 -9.74
C LEU A 227 5.29 -16.70 -10.05
N SER A 228 5.14 -17.35 -11.21
CA SER A 228 3.90 -18.05 -11.57
C SER A 228 3.57 -19.26 -10.69
N MET A 229 4.53 -19.75 -9.89
CA MET A 229 4.40 -20.88 -8.97
C MET A 229 4.40 -20.46 -7.50
N VAL A 230 4.59 -19.17 -7.23
CA VAL A 230 4.52 -18.61 -5.88
C VAL A 230 3.06 -18.42 -5.49
N ASP A 231 2.72 -18.71 -4.23
CA ASP A 231 1.34 -18.55 -3.73
C ASP A 231 0.87 -17.10 -3.88
N PRO A 232 -0.31 -16.83 -4.44
CA PRO A 232 -0.80 -15.46 -4.67
C PRO A 232 -0.93 -14.58 -3.41
N ARG A 233 -0.93 -15.17 -2.21
CA ARG A 233 -0.90 -14.44 -0.94
C ARG A 233 0.45 -13.76 -0.69
N ILE A 234 1.52 -14.25 -1.30
CA ILE A 234 2.86 -13.66 -1.27
C ILE A 234 2.87 -12.48 -2.24
N GLN A 235 2.71 -11.28 -1.70
CA GLN A 235 2.72 -10.06 -2.50
C GLN A 235 4.13 -9.45 -2.55
N LEU A 236 4.67 -9.31 -3.75
CA LEU A 236 5.91 -8.59 -3.98
C LEU A 236 5.60 -7.14 -4.36
N TYR A 237 6.13 -6.20 -3.60
CA TYR A 237 5.89 -4.79 -3.83
C TYR A 237 6.88 -4.26 -4.85
N ASN A 238 6.40 -3.85 -6.01
CA ASN A 238 7.23 -3.50 -7.17
C ASN A 238 8.25 -4.61 -7.55
N GLY A 239 7.85 -5.88 -7.45
CA GLY A 239 8.71 -7.03 -7.74
C GLY A 239 9.74 -7.33 -6.65
N ARG A 240 9.74 -6.57 -5.55
CA ARG A 240 10.65 -6.73 -4.43
C ARG A 240 9.98 -7.41 -3.24
N LEU A 241 10.80 -8.16 -2.51
CA LEU A 241 10.41 -8.76 -1.24
C LEU A 241 10.41 -7.70 -0.14
N GLY A 242 9.29 -7.56 0.57
CA GLY A 242 9.12 -6.58 1.64
C GLY A 242 8.50 -7.18 2.91
N CYS A 243 8.31 -6.36 3.95
CA CYS A 243 7.63 -6.79 5.18
C CYS A 243 6.22 -7.33 4.89
N GLY A 244 5.48 -6.65 4.02
CA GLY A 244 4.11 -7.02 3.63
C GLY A 244 4.00 -8.32 2.83
N THR A 245 5.13 -8.86 2.34
CA THR A 245 5.14 -10.11 1.57
C THR A 245 4.84 -11.31 2.45
N CYS A 246 5.27 -11.26 3.71
CA CYS A 246 5.05 -12.32 4.70
C CYS A 246 4.05 -11.90 5.78
N HIS A 247 4.00 -10.62 6.12
CA HIS A 247 3.12 -10.09 7.16
C HIS A 247 1.93 -9.33 6.56
N ASN A 248 0.77 -9.52 7.15
CA ASN A 248 -0.44 -8.77 6.90
C ASN A 248 -0.99 -8.29 8.24
N PRO A 249 -0.99 -6.97 8.53
CA PRO A 249 -1.44 -6.43 9.82
C PRO A 249 -2.94 -6.65 10.10
N TYR A 250 -3.69 -7.16 9.11
CA TYR A 250 -5.07 -7.59 9.26
C TYR A 250 -5.22 -9.11 9.43
N SER A 251 -4.13 -9.86 9.48
CA SER A 251 -4.15 -11.30 9.72
C SER A 251 -4.53 -11.60 11.16
N HIS A 252 -5.09 -12.79 11.37
CA HIS A 252 -5.35 -13.36 12.69
C HIS A 252 -4.45 -14.58 12.96
N LEU A 253 -3.47 -14.82 12.09
CA LEU A 253 -2.48 -15.87 12.25
C LEU A 253 -1.36 -15.39 13.19
N GLU A 254 -0.63 -16.33 13.77
CA GLU A 254 0.57 -16.04 14.55
C GLU A 254 1.53 -15.14 13.76
N ASP A 255 2.14 -14.17 14.45
CA ASP A 255 3.01 -13.13 13.88
C ASP A 255 2.41 -12.33 12.71
N ASP A 256 1.08 -12.23 12.64
CA ASP A 256 0.35 -11.54 11.59
C ASP A 256 0.69 -12.06 10.18
N LEU A 257 1.01 -13.35 10.03
CA LEU A 257 1.46 -13.88 8.74
C LEU A 257 0.34 -13.94 7.69
N VAL A 258 0.70 -13.81 6.41
CA VAL A 258 -0.22 -13.98 5.26
C VAL A 258 -0.75 -15.42 5.11
N MET A 259 -0.06 -16.38 5.74
CA MET A 259 -0.43 -17.79 5.82
C MET A 259 0.27 -18.50 6.97
N SER A 260 -0.21 -19.69 7.35
CA SER A 260 0.47 -20.50 8.37
C SER A 260 1.90 -20.86 7.94
N ASN A 261 2.84 -20.76 8.87
CA ASN A 261 4.22 -21.22 8.68
C ASN A 261 4.47 -22.63 9.28
N GLU A 262 3.41 -23.39 9.50
CA GLU A 262 3.52 -24.79 9.91
C GLU A 262 4.41 -25.56 8.91
N HIS A 263 5.37 -26.33 9.43
CA HIS A 263 6.36 -27.05 8.63
C HIS A 263 7.13 -26.20 7.61
N SER A 264 7.36 -24.91 7.92
CA SER A 264 8.03 -23.96 7.02
C SER A 264 7.28 -23.72 5.70
N ALA A 265 5.96 -23.93 5.69
CA ALA A 265 5.13 -23.77 4.49
C ALA A 265 5.28 -22.39 3.83
N LEU A 266 5.44 -21.32 4.62
CA LEU A 266 5.67 -19.97 4.11
C LEU A 266 7.03 -19.85 3.40
N CYS A 267 8.08 -20.51 3.87
CA CYS A 267 9.37 -20.48 3.19
C CYS A 267 9.29 -21.19 1.83
N PHE A 268 8.56 -22.31 1.80
CA PHE A 268 8.44 -23.15 0.60
C PHE A 268 7.46 -22.62 -0.45
N THR A 269 6.80 -21.49 -0.20
CA THR A 269 6.09 -20.75 -1.27
C THR A 269 7.05 -20.16 -2.28
N CYS A 270 8.26 -19.80 -1.83
CA CYS A 270 9.28 -19.16 -2.65
C CYS A 270 10.44 -20.12 -2.92
N HIS A 271 10.82 -20.96 -1.95
CA HIS A 271 11.92 -21.90 -2.08
C HIS A 271 11.45 -23.28 -2.55
N GLN A 272 12.23 -23.90 -3.42
CA GLN A 272 12.14 -25.28 -3.85
C GLN A 272 13.05 -26.10 -2.94
N ILE A 273 12.53 -27.23 -2.47
CA ILE A 273 13.37 -28.22 -1.81
C ILE A 273 13.70 -29.25 -2.89
N ASP A 274 14.98 -29.42 -3.19
CA ASP A 274 15.49 -30.55 -3.97
C ASP A 274 15.46 -31.82 -3.09
#